data_AF-G4D602-F1
#
_entry.id   AF-G4D602-F1
#
_cell.length_a   1.000
_cell.length_b   1.000
_cell.length_c   1.000
_cell.angle_alpha   90.00
_cell.angle_beta   90.00
_cell.angle_gamma   90.00
#
_symmetry.space_group_name_H-M   'P 1'
#
loop_
_entity.id
_entity.type
_entity.pdbx_description
1 polymer ?
#
loop_
_entity_poly.entity_id
_entity_poly.type
_entity_poly.pdbx_seq_one_letter_code
_entity_poly.pdbx_strand_id
1 'polypeptide(L)'
;MQNEHNHEEEFEYDVIGIPLEDGTELNCIVIDIFDVEGENYIALIPEDEIEDGELILFKYQELSEEEVELTEIEDDEEFAKVSETFSKLHDEE
;
A
#
# COMPACT_ATOMS: atom_id res chain seq x y z
N MET A 1 -8.26 11.71 26.84
CA MET A 1 -7.43 11.90 25.65
C MET A 1 -6.95 10.52 25.28
N GLN A 2 -7.78 9.76 24.59
CA GLN A 2 -7.36 8.55 23.89
C GLN A 2 -8.03 8.67 22.53
N ASN A 3 -7.20 8.75 21.49
CA ASN A 3 -7.62 8.82 20.11
C ASN A 3 -8.44 7.55 19.84
N GLU A 4 -9.75 7.70 19.67
CA GLU A 4 -10.60 6.66 19.13
C GLU A 4 -10.19 6.49 17.65
N HIS A 5 -9.28 5.55 17.39
CA HIS A 5 -9.16 4.95 16.07
C HIS A 5 -10.53 4.32 15.77
N ASN A 6 -11.33 5.04 14.99
CA ASN A 6 -12.65 4.64 14.54
C ASN A 6 -12.50 3.52 13.50
N HIS A 7 -12.17 2.32 13.97
CA HIS A 7 -12.18 1.10 13.19
C HIS A 7 -13.61 0.55 13.19
N GLU A 8 -14.47 1.18 12.40
CA GLU A 8 -15.78 0.61 12.03
C GLU A 8 -15.53 -0.50 11.01
N GLU A 9 -15.72 -1.75 11.44
CA GLU A 9 -15.75 -2.93 10.57
C GLU A 9 -16.83 -2.78 9.49
N GLU A 10 -16.45 -2.39 8.28
CA GLU A 10 -17.24 -2.61 7.07
C GLU A 10 -16.27 -2.93 5.92
N PHE A 11 -16.09 -4.24 5.66
CA PHE A 11 -15.12 -4.89 4.77
C PHE A 11 -13.68 -5.03 5.35
N GLU A 12 -13.19 -6.27 5.43
CA GLU A 12 -11.93 -6.69 6.05
C GLU A 12 -10.71 -6.39 5.14
N TYR A 13 -10.69 -5.22 4.51
CA TYR A 13 -9.57 -4.73 3.71
C TYR A 13 -8.96 -3.52 4.40
N ASP A 14 -7.65 -3.51 4.60
CA ASP A 14 -6.96 -2.34 5.15
C ASP A 14 -7.02 -1.23 4.10
N VAL A 15 -7.53 -0.05 4.46
CA VAL A 15 -7.61 1.11 3.57
C VAL A 15 -6.74 2.21 4.14
N ILE A 16 -5.80 2.70 3.32
CA ILE A 16 -4.92 3.81 3.66
C ILE A 16 -5.35 5.06 2.89
N GLY A 17 -5.53 6.17 3.61
CA GLY A 17 -5.80 7.48 3.03
C GLY A 17 -4.49 8.23 2.78
N ILE A 18 -4.19 8.51 1.50
CA ILE A 18 -3.01 9.27 1.09
C ILE A 18 -3.42 10.73 0.83
N PRO A 19 -2.91 11.70 1.60
CA PRO A 19 -3.22 13.10 1.35
C PRO A 19 -2.57 13.58 0.06
N LEU A 20 -3.40 14.00 -0.90
CA LEU A 20 -2.95 14.56 -2.18
C LEU A 20 -2.65 16.06 -2.05
N GLU A 21 -1.81 16.59 -2.95
CA GLU A 21 -1.44 18.00 -2.98
C GLU A 21 -2.63 18.95 -3.24
N ASP A 22 -3.72 18.45 -3.82
CA ASP A 22 -4.97 19.19 -4.07
C ASP A 22 -5.83 19.38 -2.80
N GLY A 23 -5.47 18.70 -1.69
CA GLY A 23 -6.20 18.75 -0.42
C GLY A 23 -7.31 17.71 -0.29
N THR A 24 -7.39 16.75 -1.22
CA THR A 24 -8.24 15.56 -1.14
C THR A 24 -7.44 14.37 -0.61
N GLU A 25 -8.12 13.37 -0.07
CA GLU A 25 -7.52 12.09 0.36
C GLU A 25 -7.78 11.04 -0.73
N LEU A 26 -6.72 10.41 -1.22
CA LEU A 26 -6.82 9.25 -2.09
C LEU A 26 -6.86 8.00 -1.21
N ASN A 27 -8.01 7.35 -1.17
CA ASN A 27 -8.17 6.10 -0.45
C ASN A 27 -7.69 4.93 -1.31
N CYS A 28 -6.76 4.17 -0.76
CA CYS A 28 -6.19 3.01 -1.41
C CYS A 28 -6.41 1.78 -0.54
N ILE A 29 -6.89 0.71 -1.16
CA ILE A 29 -7.04 -0.59 -0.52
C ILE A 29 -5.71 -1.32 -0.57
N VAL A 30 -5.25 -1.75 0.59
CA VAL A 30 -4.07 -2.58 0.77
C VAL A 30 -4.40 -4.00 0.32
N ILE A 31 -3.66 -4.45 -0.69
CA ILE A 31 -3.75 -5.80 -1.24
C ILE A 31 -2.81 -6.73 -0.47
N ASP A 32 -1.56 -6.32 -0.30
CA ASP A 32 -0.53 -7.11 0.40
C ASP A 32 0.64 -6.23 0.88
N ILE A 33 1.35 -6.66 1.92
CA ILE A 33 2.56 -6.00 2.45
C ILE A 33 3.65 -7.06 2.59
N PHE A 34 4.81 -6.83 1.98
CA PHE A 34 5.89 -7.82 1.93
C PHE A 34 7.27 -7.17 1.98
N ASP A 35 8.27 -7.95 2.43
CA ASP A 35 9.67 -7.56 2.49
C ASP A 35 10.43 -8.05 1.25
N VAL A 36 11.23 -7.17 0.64
CA VAL A 36 12.13 -7.51 -0.47
C VAL A 36 13.51 -6.94 -0.17
N GLU A 37 14.50 -7.83 -0.05
CA GLU A 37 15.91 -7.46 0.20
C GLU A 37 16.14 -6.61 1.48
N GLY A 38 15.24 -6.69 2.47
CA GLY A 38 15.33 -5.96 3.73
C GLY A 38 14.62 -4.60 3.73
N GLU A 39 13.86 -4.31 2.68
CA GLU A 39 13.02 -3.13 2.54
C GLU A 39 11.55 -3.58 2.46
N ASN A 40 10.63 -2.88 3.11
CA ASN A 40 9.22 -3.23 3.06
C ASN A 40 8.52 -2.53 1.90
N TYR A 41 7.59 -3.24 1.28
CA TYR A 41 6.78 -2.78 0.16
C TYR A 41 5.32 -3.09 0.41
N ILE A 42 4.46 -2.23 -0.14
CA ILE A 42 3.02 -2.34 -0.06
C ILE A 42 2.42 -2.31 -1.46
N ALA A 43 1.53 -3.26 -1.70
CA ALA A 43 0.71 -3.36 -2.89
C ALA A 43 -0.67 -2.78 -2.57
N LEU A 44 -1.08 -1.75 -3.31
CA LEU A 44 -2.34 -1.07 -3.07
C LEU A 44 -3.07 -0.72 -4.38
N ILE A 45 -4.39 -0.63 -4.31
CA ILE A 45 -5.26 -0.26 -5.44
C ILE A 45 -6.16 0.92 -5.02
N PRO A 46 -6.32 1.96 -5.85
CA PRO A 46 -7.27 3.03 -5.58
C PRO A 46 -8.69 2.49 -5.42
N GLU A 47 -9.43 2.94 -4.40
CA GLU A 47 -10.81 2.45 -4.19
C GLU A 47 -11.74 2.76 -5.37
N ASP A 48 -11.46 3.85 -6.09
CA ASP A 48 -12.23 4.28 -7.26
C ASP A 48 -11.99 3.36 -8.47
N GLU A 49 -10.86 2.64 -8.48
CA GLU A 49 -10.41 1.81 -9.59
C GLU A 49 -10.27 0.33 -9.17
N ILE A 50 -11.03 -0.18 -8.20
CA ILE A 50 -10.88 -1.58 -7.74
C ILE A 50 -11.13 -2.62 -8.85
N GLU A 51 -12.05 -2.33 -9.78
CA GLU A 51 -12.45 -3.29 -10.82
C GLU A 51 -11.56 -3.26 -12.08
N ASP A 52 -10.97 -2.10 -12.41
CA ASP A 52 -10.21 -1.87 -13.66
C ASP A 52 -8.83 -1.21 -13.42
N GLY A 53 -8.51 -0.87 -12.18
CA GLY A 53 -7.31 -0.16 -11.79
C GLY A 53 -6.09 -1.05 -11.73
N GLU A 54 -4.93 -0.40 -11.86
CA GLU A 54 -3.65 -1.06 -11.77
C GLU A 54 -3.15 -1.08 -10.32
N LEU A 55 -2.57 -2.20 -9.93
CA LEU A 55 -1.95 -2.33 -8.62
C LEU A 55 -0.71 -1.45 -8.56
N ILE A 56 -0.68 -0.56 -7.57
CA ILE A 56 0.41 0.39 -7.36
C ILE A 56 1.30 -0.15 -6.24
N LEU A 57 2.60 -0.22 -6.53
CA LEU A 57 3.60 -0.66 -5.59
C LEU A 57 4.31 0.56 -5.02
N PHE A 58 4.30 0.67 -3.70
CA PHE A 58 5.02 1.69 -2.96
C PHE A 58 5.97 1.04 -1.98
N LYS A 59 7.06 1.73 -1.68
CA LYS A 59 7.91 1.41 -0.54
C LYS A 59 7.22 1.83 0.74
N TYR A 60 7.08 0.89 1.66
CA TYR A 60 6.48 1.09 2.96
C TYR A 60 7.58 1.32 4.00
N GLN A 61 7.54 2.45 4.69
CA GLN A 61 8.49 2.76 5.75
C GLN A 61 7.76 3.20 7.02
N GLU A 62 7.94 2.45 8.09
CA GLU A 62 7.42 2.82 9.41
C GLU A 62 8.27 3.96 9.99
N LEU A 63 7.72 5.18 10.03
CA LEU A 63 8.39 6.32 10.67
C LEU A 63 8.16 6.33 12.19
N SER A 64 6.97 5.93 12.64
CA SER A 64 6.57 5.86 14.06
C SER A 64 5.37 4.92 14.26
N GLU A 65 4.99 4.63 15.51
CA GLU A 65 3.86 3.75 15.85
C GLU A 65 2.51 4.15 15.20
N GLU A 66 2.36 5.41 14.79
CA GLU A 66 1.15 5.96 14.17
C GLU A 66 1.42 6.61 12.81
N GLU A 67 2.66 6.61 12.31
CA GLU A 67 3.05 7.32 11.09
C GLU A 67 3.87 6.42 10.16
N VAL A 68 3.41 6.29 8.93
CA VAL A 68 4.05 5.52 7.86
C VAL A 68 4.32 6.44 6.68
N GLU A 69 5.41 6.19 5.98
CA GLU A 69 5.80 6.89 4.77
C GLU A 69 5.71 5.94 3.58
N LEU A 70 4.98 6.38 2.55
CA LEU A 70 4.88 5.69 1.28
C LEU A 70 5.70 6.44 0.24
N THR A 71 6.64 5.75 -0.39
CA THR A 71 7.51 6.33 -1.44
C THR A 71 7.34 5.57 -2.74
N GLU A 72 7.18 6.29 -3.85
CA GLU A 72 7.13 5.68 -5.20
C GLU A 72 8.46 5.00 -5.51
N ILE A 73 8.39 3.84 -6.16
CA ILE A 73 9.59 3.12 -6.60
C ILE A 73 10.06 3.75 -7.92
N GLU A 74 11.05 4.63 -7.86
CA GLU A 74 11.60 5.30 -9.05
C GLU A 74 12.57 4.42 -9.85
N ASP A 75 13.09 3.35 -9.24
CA ASP A 75 14.08 2.46 -9.85
C ASP A 75 13.41 1.26 -10.54
N ASP A 76 13.61 1.13 -11.85
CA ASP A 76 13.05 0.03 -12.65
C ASP A 76 13.52 -1.36 -12.17
N GLU A 77 14.78 -1.51 -11.71
CA GLU A 77 15.29 -2.80 -11.22
C GLU A 77 14.63 -3.18 -9.90
N GLU A 78 14.44 -2.21 -8.99
CA GLU A 78 13.70 -2.38 -7.73
C GLU A 78 12.25 -2.73 -8.00
N PHE A 79 11.56 -1.98 -8.85
CA PHE A 79 10.16 -2.25 -9.21
C PHE A 79 9.98 -3.65 -9.80
N ALA A 80 10.87 -4.07 -10.71
CA ALA A 80 10.82 -5.39 -11.31
C ALA A 80 10.98 -6.50 -10.26
N LYS A 81 11.86 -6.33 -9.26
CA LYS A 81 12.04 -7.31 -8.18
C LYS A 81 10.83 -7.37 -7.26
N VAL A 82 10.29 -6.22 -6.89
CA VAL A 82 9.11 -6.11 -6.01
C VAL A 82 7.90 -6.72 -6.70
N SER A 83 7.67 -6.38 -7.96
CA SER A 83 6.62 -6.98 -8.79
C SER A 83 6.81 -8.49 -8.97
N GLU A 84 8.03 -8.95 -9.24
CA GLU A 84 8.32 -10.39 -9.34
C GLU A 84 8.07 -11.11 -8.01
N THR A 85 8.41 -10.49 -6.88
CA THR A 85 8.19 -11.04 -5.55
C THR A 85 6.70 -11.12 -5.23
N PHE A 86 5.97 -10.03 -5.44
CA PHE A 86 4.51 -10.00 -5.29
C PHE A 86 3.85 -11.06 -6.16
N SER A 87 4.20 -11.10 -7.45
CA SER A 87 3.68 -12.12 -8.37
C SER A 87 4.00 -13.52 -7.86
N LYS A 88 5.23 -13.83 -7.44
CA LYS A 88 5.57 -15.16 -6.89
C LYS A 88 4.82 -15.51 -5.60
N LEU A 89 4.48 -14.53 -4.78
CA LEU A 89 3.72 -14.73 -3.54
C LEU A 89 2.23 -15.01 -3.82
N HIS A 90 1.67 -14.36 -4.84
CA HIS A 90 0.26 -14.42 -5.19
C HIS A 90 -0.07 -15.43 -6.31
N ASP A 91 0.94 -15.87 -7.06
CA ASP A 91 0.88 -16.97 -8.03
C ASP A 91 1.00 -18.29 -7.25
N GLU A 92 -0.08 -18.66 -6.54
CA GLU A 92 -0.34 -20.06 -6.18
C GLU A 92 -0.82 -20.80 -7.44
N GLU A 93 -0.03 -21.78 -7.89
CA GLU A 93 -0.28 -22.65 -9.07
C GLU A 93 -1.70 -23.25 -9.15
#